data_AF-A0A7S0FMY2-F1
#
_entry.id   AF-A0A7S0FMY2-F1
#
_cell.length_a   1.000
_cell.length_b   1.000
_cell.length_c   1.000
_cell.angle_alpha   90.00
_cell.angle_beta   90.00
_cell.angle_gamma   90.00
#
_symmetry.space_group_name_H-M   'P 1'
#
loop_
_entity.id
_entity.type
_entity.pdbx_description
1 polymer ?
#
loop_
_entity_poly.entity_id
_entity_poly.type
_entity_poly.pdbx_seq_one_letter_code
_entity_poly.pdbx_strand_id
1 'polypeptide(L)'
;HRESLNAAVLGDAAGKAAQDTQAYHLFVQVHRAEHLGGGEQKYNPYVTVEFNGQRLESPPARETHTLMFDESFRIPVTMPLMADSVLIRIWDKKKWQSDDIIVQ
;
A
#
# COMPACT_ATOMS: atom_id res chain seq x y z
N HIS A 1 13.18 24.49 -19.36
CA HIS A 1 13.85 23.20 -19.65
C HIS A 1 13.34 22.08 -18.72
N ARG A 2 12.01 21.89 -18.60
CA ARG A 2 11.37 20.87 -17.73
C ARG A 2 10.29 20.04 -18.46
N GLU A 3 10.18 20.18 -19.77
CA GLU A 3 9.03 19.67 -20.54
C GLU A 3 9.28 18.32 -21.24
N SER A 4 10.47 17.72 -21.11
CA SER A 4 10.85 16.59 -21.98
C SER A 4 10.88 15.20 -21.32
N LEU A 5 10.35 15.02 -20.10
CA LEU A 5 10.37 13.70 -19.43
C LEU A 5 9.02 12.96 -19.46
N ASN A 6 7.91 13.67 -19.66
CA ASN A 6 6.58 13.03 -19.71
C ASN A 6 6.27 12.40 -21.08
N ALA A 7 6.98 12.80 -22.14
CA ALA A 7 6.74 12.33 -23.50
C ALA A 7 7.30 10.92 -23.77
N ALA A 8 8.25 10.44 -22.96
CA ALA A 8 8.95 9.18 -23.25
C ALA A 8 8.26 7.90 -22.72
N VAL A 9 7.25 8.03 -21.85
CA VAL A 9 6.56 6.88 -21.22
C VAL A 9 5.26 6.51 -21.93
N LEU A 10 4.71 7.41 -22.77
CA LEU A 10 3.41 7.23 -23.41
C LEU A 10 3.61 7.21 -24.93
N GLY A 11 3.86 6.02 -25.48
CA GLY A 11 3.97 5.81 -26.91
C GLY A 11 2.73 6.28 -27.67
N ASP A 12 2.91 7.26 -28.54
CA ASP A 12 2.33 7.53 -29.88
C ASP A 12 0.91 7.03 -30.28
N ALA A 13 -0.03 6.80 -29.37
CA ALA A 13 -1.38 6.33 -29.76
C ALA A 13 -2.58 7.03 -29.08
N ALA A 14 -2.41 8.21 -28.49
CA ALA A 14 -3.53 8.90 -27.80
C ALA A 14 -3.68 10.38 -28.21
N GLY A 15 -3.79 10.64 -29.51
CA GLY A 15 -4.35 11.90 -30.00
C GLY A 15 -5.86 11.95 -29.72
N LYS A 16 -6.30 12.97 -28.97
CA LYS A 16 -7.70 13.32 -28.60
C LYS A 16 -8.33 12.58 -27.41
N ALA A 17 -7.85 12.91 -26.20
CA ALA A 17 -8.64 13.27 -25.01
C ALA A 17 -7.71 13.32 -23.77
N ALA A 18 -6.62 14.08 -23.85
CA ALA A 18 -5.82 14.33 -22.65
C ALA A 18 -6.53 15.41 -21.81
N GLN A 19 -7.55 15.02 -21.07
CA GLN A 19 -7.89 15.74 -19.84
C GLN A 19 -6.58 15.87 -19.04
N ASP A 20 -6.26 17.05 -18.52
CA ASP A 20 -5.07 17.30 -17.72
C ASP A 20 -5.01 16.32 -16.54
N THR A 21 -4.33 15.19 -16.73
CA THR A 21 -4.11 14.21 -15.68
C THR A 21 -3.02 14.75 -14.79
N GLN A 22 -3.39 15.32 -13.66
CA GLN A 22 -2.42 15.77 -12.66
C GLN A 22 -1.96 14.59 -11.81
N ALA A 23 -0.64 14.45 -11.66
CA ALA A 23 -0.02 13.41 -10.87
C ALA A 23 0.24 13.89 -9.42
N TYR A 24 -0.05 13.00 -8.46
CA TYR A 24 0.10 13.22 -7.03
C TYR A 24 0.66 11.97 -6.36
N HIS A 25 0.89 12.06 -5.05
CA HIS A 25 1.19 10.90 -4.21
C HIS A 25 0.25 10.86 -3.01
N LEU A 26 -0.32 9.69 -2.76
CA LEU A 26 -0.99 9.35 -1.51
C LEU A 26 0.06 8.81 -0.54
N PHE A 27 0.18 9.44 0.62
CA PHE A 27 1.03 8.98 1.72
C PHE A 27 0.17 8.32 2.78
N VAL A 28 0.48 7.07 3.12
CA VAL A 28 -0.17 6.34 4.22
C VAL A 28 0.90 5.97 5.23
N GLN A 29 0.79 6.54 6.43
CA GLN A 29 1.68 6.25 7.54
C GLN A 29 1.01 5.26 8.48
N VAL A 30 1.68 4.14 8.73
CA VAL A 30 1.25 3.16 9.73
C VAL A 30 2.25 3.23 10.87
N HIS A 31 1.81 3.62 12.05
CA HIS A 31 2.72 3.83 13.19
C HIS A 31 2.92 2.56 14.00
N ARG A 32 1.83 1.99 14.52
CA ARG A 32 1.87 0.85 15.43
C ARG A 32 0.59 0.05 15.32
N ALA A 33 0.71 -1.27 15.49
CA ALA A 33 -0.41 -2.15 15.81
C ALA A 33 -0.17 -2.85 17.15
N GLU A 34 -1.23 -3.01 17.93
CA GLU A 34 -1.21 -3.46 19.32
C GLU A 34 -2.30 -4.49 19.52
N HIS A 35 -2.13 -5.33 20.56
CA HIS A 35 -3.11 -6.34 20.93
C HIS A 35 -3.53 -7.21 19.72
N LEU A 36 -2.56 -7.54 18.84
CA LEU A 36 -2.79 -8.34 17.63
C LEU A 36 -3.27 -9.76 17.92
N GLY A 37 -3.19 -10.19 19.18
CA GLY A 37 -3.71 -11.46 19.69
C GLY A 37 -4.07 -11.37 21.15
N GLY A 38 -4.80 -12.39 21.61
CA GLY A 38 -5.02 -12.68 23.03
C GLY A 38 -4.34 -13.98 23.44
N GLY A 39 -3.94 -14.09 24.71
CA GLY A 39 -3.32 -15.28 25.25
C GLY A 39 -1.89 -15.54 24.73
N GLU A 40 -1.55 -16.80 24.46
CA GLU A 40 -0.20 -17.23 24.07
C GLU A 40 0.08 -17.17 22.55
N GLN A 41 -0.92 -16.85 21.73
CA GLN A 41 -0.78 -16.88 20.26
C GLN A 41 0.01 -15.69 19.73
N LYS A 42 1.21 -15.97 19.22
CA LYS A 42 2.08 -14.99 18.56
C LYS A 42 1.90 -15.01 17.05
N TYR A 43 2.01 -13.85 16.43
CA TYR A 43 1.90 -13.68 14.98
C TYR A 43 3.21 -13.21 14.37
N ASN A 44 3.35 -13.36 13.05
CA ASN A 44 4.40 -12.74 12.25
C ASN A 44 3.80 -11.59 11.43
N PRO A 45 3.40 -10.48 12.08
CA PRO A 45 2.56 -9.47 11.45
C PRO A 45 3.29 -8.69 10.37
N TYR A 46 2.60 -8.41 9.27
CA TYR A 46 2.97 -7.38 8.30
C TYR A 46 1.72 -6.60 7.87
N VAL A 47 1.90 -5.35 7.42
CA VAL A 47 0.80 -4.51 6.94
C VAL A 47 0.83 -4.42 5.42
N THR A 48 -0.34 -4.41 4.80
CA THR A 48 -0.50 -4.07 3.39
C THR A 48 -1.38 -2.83 3.24
N VAL A 49 -1.01 -1.94 2.33
CA VAL A 49 -1.83 -0.80 1.91
C VAL A 49 -2.19 -0.99 0.44
N GLU A 50 -3.49 -1.02 0.15
CA GLU A 50 -4.03 -1.12 -1.19
C GLU A 50 -4.84 0.13 -1.56
N PHE A 51 -4.54 0.71 -2.72
CA PHE A 51 -5.30 1.83 -3.26
C PHE A 51 -5.21 1.83 -4.79
N ASN A 52 -6.35 1.97 -5.47
CA ASN A 52 -6.42 2.07 -6.93
C ASN A 52 -5.66 0.94 -7.67
N GLY A 53 -5.84 -0.31 -7.22
CA GLY A 53 -5.18 -1.50 -7.78
C GLY A 53 -3.70 -1.68 -7.43
N GLN A 54 -3.08 -0.71 -6.73
CA GLN A 54 -1.72 -0.82 -6.22
C GLN A 54 -1.73 -1.43 -4.82
N ARG A 55 -0.82 -2.36 -4.54
CA ARG A 55 -0.61 -2.98 -3.23
C ARG A 55 0.84 -2.79 -2.81
N LEU A 56 1.06 -2.21 -1.65
CA LEU A 56 2.36 -2.12 -1.00
C LEU A 56 2.32 -2.89 0.33
N GLU A 57 3.47 -3.39 0.79
CA GLU A 57 3.57 -4.19 2.01
C GLU A 57 4.81 -3.86 2.84
N SER A 58 4.69 -4.00 4.16
CA SER A 58 5.82 -3.94 5.08
C SER A 58 6.58 -5.27 5.11
N PRO A 59 7.84 -5.29 5.56
CA PRO A 59 8.47 -6.49 6.05
C PRO A 59 7.65 -7.11 7.21
N PRO A 60 7.60 -8.44 7.34
CA PRO A 60 6.98 -9.08 8.49
C PRO A 60 7.88 -9.03 9.72
N ALA A 61 7.26 -8.79 10.87
CA ALA A 61 7.89 -9.08 12.16
C ALA A 61 7.83 -10.56 12.49
N ARG A 62 8.46 -10.95 13.61
CA ARG A 62 8.50 -12.33 14.08
C ARG A 62 7.87 -12.46 15.45
N GLU A 63 6.95 -13.41 15.57
CA GLU A 63 6.39 -13.90 16.82
C GLU A 63 6.07 -12.81 17.86
N THR A 64 5.24 -11.83 17.48
CA THR A 64 4.90 -10.68 18.33
C THR A 64 3.38 -10.44 18.40
N HIS A 65 2.96 -9.75 19.45
CA HIS A 65 1.59 -9.24 19.63
C HIS A 65 1.51 -7.72 19.39
N THR A 66 2.65 -7.07 19.14
CA THR A 66 2.75 -5.63 18.91
C THR A 66 3.86 -5.37 17.89
N LEU A 67 3.60 -4.50 16.93
CA LEU A 67 4.58 -4.10 15.94
C LEU A 67 4.53 -2.58 15.74
N MET A 68 5.70 -1.95 15.80
CA MET A 68 5.90 -0.59 15.30
C MET A 68 6.35 -0.71 13.85
N PHE A 69 5.62 -0.06 12.95
CA PHE A 69 5.93 -0.11 11.51
C PHE A 69 6.85 1.05 11.14
N ASP A 70 6.67 2.23 11.74
CA ASP A 70 7.39 3.49 11.40
C ASP A 70 7.62 3.66 9.89
N GLU A 71 6.64 3.20 9.11
CA GLU A 71 6.72 3.05 7.67
C GLU A 71 5.75 4.01 6.99
N SER A 72 6.20 4.59 5.88
CA SER A 72 5.41 5.47 5.05
C SER A 72 5.26 4.86 3.66
N PHE A 73 4.05 4.40 3.35
CA PHE A 73 3.68 3.95 2.02
C PHE A 73 3.43 5.16 1.13
N ARG A 74 4.01 5.15 -0.07
CA ARG A 74 3.87 6.22 -1.06
C ARG A 74 3.29 5.64 -2.34
N ILE A 75 2.02 5.95 -2.62
CA ILE A 75 1.29 5.45 -3.78
C ILE A 75 1.16 6.58 -4.80
N PRO A 76 1.70 6.47 -6.02
CA PRO A 76 1.46 7.45 -7.08
C PRO A 76 -0.01 7.39 -7.52
N VAL A 77 -0.64 8.56 -7.68
CA VAL A 77 -2.05 8.66 -8.06
C VAL A 77 -2.25 9.72 -9.14
N THR A 78 -3.17 9.47 -10.06
CA THR A 78 -3.55 10.40 -11.14
C THR A 78 -5.01 10.79 -11.00
N MET A 79 -5.31 12.06 -11.22
CA MET A 79 -6.68 12.57 -11.19
C MET A 79 -7.31 12.53 -12.60
N PRO A 80 -8.63 12.28 -12.73
CA PRO A 80 -9.58 12.00 -11.65
C PRO A 80 -9.44 10.58 -11.08
N LEU A 81 -9.66 10.43 -9.77
CA LEU A 81 -9.62 9.13 -9.09
C LEU A 81 -10.95 8.40 -9.18
N MET A 82 -10.89 7.12 -9.53
CA MET A 82 -12.04 6.21 -9.54
C MET A 82 -12.16 5.41 -8.23
N ALA A 83 -11.05 5.20 -7.52
CA ALA A 83 -11.03 4.54 -6.22
C ALA A 83 -11.41 5.52 -5.10
N ASP A 84 -12.29 5.09 -4.20
CA ASP A 84 -12.78 5.89 -3.07
C ASP A 84 -12.24 5.42 -1.71
N SER A 85 -11.59 4.26 -1.67
CA SER A 85 -11.22 3.57 -0.43
C SER A 85 -9.75 3.15 -0.46
N VAL A 86 -9.04 3.45 0.64
CA VAL A 86 -7.73 2.89 0.95
C VAL A 86 -7.93 1.69 1.87
N LEU A 87 -7.48 0.52 1.45
CA LEU A 87 -7.58 -0.69 2.26
C LEU A 87 -6.26 -0.90 2.99
N ILE A 88 -6.31 -1.01 4.31
CA ILE A 88 -5.16 -1.30 5.16
C ILE A 88 -5.45 -2.61 5.85
N ARG A 89 -4.54 -3.59 5.78
CA ARG A 89 -4.72 -4.91 6.41
C ARG A 89 -3.48 -5.34 7.15
N ILE A 90 -3.66 -6.00 8.28
CA ILE A 90 -2.59 -6.66 9.02
C ILE A 90 -2.74 -8.16 8.81
N TRP A 91 -1.66 -8.82 8.42
CA TRP A 91 -1.62 -10.22 8.06
C TRP A 91 -0.66 -10.99 8.97
N ASP A 92 -0.94 -12.26 9.23
CA ASP A 92 0.00 -13.19 9.83
C ASP A 92 0.79 -13.96 8.77
N LYS A 93 2.11 -13.73 8.70
CA LYS A 93 2.99 -14.42 7.75
C LYS A 93 3.16 -15.89 8.15
N LYS A 94 2.79 -16.81 7.25
CA LYS A 94 3.00 -18.25 7.44
C LYS A 94 4.10 -18.79 6.52
N LYS A 95 4.87 -19.75 7.01
CA LYS A 95 6.01 -20.32 6.27
C LYS A 95 5.60 -21.31 5.16
N TRP A 96 4.52 -22.06 5.39
CA TRP A 96 4.11 -23.20 4.54
C TRP A 96 2.62 -23.19 4.19
N GLN A 97 1.92 -22.12 4.55
CA GLN A 97 0.48 -21.96 4.37
C GLN A 97 0.22 -20.55 3.85
N SER A 98 -1.00 -20.31 3.39
CA SER A 98 -1.46 -18.95 3.08
C SER A 98 -1.49 -18.08 4.33
N ASP A 99 -1.10 -16.83 4.17
CA ASP A 99 -1.17 -15.81 5.22
C ASP A 99 -2.63 -15.53 5.60
N ASP A 100 -2.90 -15.35 6.89
CA ASP A 100 -4.25 -15.03 7.39
C ASP A 100 -4.38 -13.54 7.68
N ILE A 101 -5.59 -12.98 7.52
CA ILE A 101 -5.88 -11.61 7.95
C ILE A 101 -6.10 -11.62 9.46
N ILE A 102 -5.40 -10.73 10.16
CA ILE A 102 -5.61 -10.44 11.59
C ILE A 102 -6.62 -9.28 11.73
N VAL A 103 -6.44 -8.20 10.96
CA VAL A 103 -7.24 -6.95 11.02
C VAL A 103 -7.40 -6.34 9.61
N GLN A 104 -8.54 -5.72 9.32
CA GLN A 104 -8.82 -4.91 8.12
C GLN A 104 -9.59 -3.64 8.49
#